data_AF-A0AAW9W8B9-F1
#
_entry.id   AF-A0AAW9W8B9-F1
#
_cell.length_a   1.000
_cell.length_b   1.000
_cell.length_c   1.000
_cell.angle_alpha   90.00
_cell.angle_beta   90.00
_cell.angle_gamma   90.00
#
_symmetry.space_group_name_H-M   'P 1'
#
loop_
_entity.id
_entity.type
_entity.pdbx_description
1 polymer ?
#
loop_
_entity_poly.entity_id
_entity_poly.type
_entity_poly.pdbx_seq_one_letter_code
_entity_poly.pdbx_strand_id
1 'polypeptide(L)'
;GSAERLGKKSLEDIKDIVNKAADGYRNYYDFWYRLASDNVKQRLLRDAVIPIWEGYNAPGGWVEKYGRYNTDKVYTPLREFFGPMDKYYNYNGTGAYAAIYPNSDDIRTDVKYVHLEMVGEYGIS
;
A
#
# COMPACT_ATOMS: atom_id res chain seq x y z
N GLY A 1 -2.14 -0.64 4.84
CA GLY A 1 -1.51 -1.89 5.28
C GLY A 1 -2.21 -2.32 6.55
N SER A 2 -2.60 -3.58 6.65
CA SER A 2 -3.32 -4.11 7.80
C SER A 2 -2.76 -5.47 8.21
N ALA A 3 -2.87 -5.79 9.50
CA ALA A 3 -2.46 -7.10 10.00
C ALA A 3 -3.33 -8.23 9.42
N GLU A 4 -4.63 -7.97 9.30
CA GLU A 4 -5.60 -8.93 8.79
C GLU A 4 -5.29 -9.35 7.35
N ARG A 5 -4.76 -8.45 6.51
CA ARG A 5 -4.29 -8.77 5.15
C ARG A 5 -3.26 -9.89 5.12
N LEU A 6 -2.41 -9.96 6.14
CA LEU A 6 -1.34 -10.93 6.29
C LEU A 6 -1.77 -12.16 7.12
N GLY A 7 -3.06 -12.28 7.42
CA GLY A 7 -3.60 -13.31 8.31
C GLY A 7 -3.17 -13.16 9.77
N LYS A 8 -2.80 -11.94 10.19
CA LYS A 8 -2.39 -11.60 11.55
C LYS A 8 -3.48 -10.83 12.28
N LYS A 9 -3.39 -10.74 13.61
CA LYS A 9 -4.45 -10.18 14.45
C LYS A 9 -4.14 -8.79 14.99
N SER A 10 -2.87 -8.41 15.07
CA SER A 10 -2.46 -7.12 15.64
C SER A 10 -1.29 -6.48 14.90
N LEU A 11 -1.03 -5.21 15.21
CA LEU A 11 0.15 -4.49 14.73
C LEU A 11 1.44 -5.13 15.26
N GLU A 12 1.42 -5.63 16.49
CA GLU A 12 2.56 -6.29 17.12
C GLU A 12 2.99 -7.53 16.32
N ASP A 13 2.02 -8.32 15.83
CA ASP A 13 2.29 -9.52 15.00
C ASP A 13 3.00 -9.22 13.68
N ILE A 14 2.89 -7.98 13.18
CA ILE A 14 3.44 -7.56 11.89
C ILE A 14 4.59 -6.56 12.03
N LYS A 15 4.96 -6.17 13.26
CA LYS A 15 5.92 -5.10 13.51
C LYS A 15 7.26 -5.32 12.83
N ASP A 16 7.81 -6.53 12.92
CA ASP A 16 9.10 -6.85 12.31
C ASP A 16 9.04 -6.84 10.78
N ILE A 17 7.93 -7.30 10.20
CA ILE A 17 7.69 -7.28 8.76
C ILE A 17 7.59 -5.83 8.27
N VAL A 18 6.84 -4.99 8.98
CA VAL A 18 6.71 -3.56 8.68
C VAL A 18 8.06 -2.84 8.82
N ASN A 19 8.83 -3.11 9.87
CA ASN A 19 10.15 -2.53 10.06
C ASN A 19 11.12 -2.92 8.94
N LYS A 20 11.17 -4.21 8.59
CA LYS A 20 11.99 -4.70 7.47
C LYS A 20 11.58 -4.03 6.15
N ALA A 21 10.29 -3.88 5.90
CA ALA A 21 9.81 -3.22 4.71
C ALA A 21 10.21 -1.74 4.70
N ALA A 22 10.02 -1.04 5.82
CA ALA A 22 10.42 0.36 5.98
C ALA A 22 11.92 0.57 5.76
N ASP A 23 12.77 -0.31 6.28
CA ASP A 23 14.22 -0.27 6.03
C ASP A 23 14.53 -0.45 4.54
N GLY A 24 13.84 -1.36 3.85
CA GLY A 24 14.00 -1.54 2.41
C GLY A 24 13.58 -0.32 1.59
N TYR A 25 12.42 0.29 1.89
CA TYR A 25 12.00 1.55 1.26
C TYR A 25 13.01 2.67 1.53
N ARG A 26 13.50 2.80 2.77
CA ARG A 26 14.53 3.79 3.12
C ARG A 26 15.80 3.58 2.31
N ASN A 27 16.27 2.34 2.20
CA ASN A 27 17.49 2.01 1.46
C ASN A 27 17.33 2.25 -0.05
N TYR A 28 16.14 1.98 -0.61
CA TYR A 28 15.83 2.32 -2.01
C TYR A 28 15.95 3.83 -2.26
N TYR A 29 15.36 4.66 -1.40
CA TYR A 29 15.47 6.12 -1.53
C TYR A 29 16.91 6.62 -1.30
N ASP A 30 17.65 6.07 -0.34
CA ASP A 30 19.06 6.42 -0.10
C ASP A 30 19.94 6.09 -1.32
N PHE A 31 19.72 4.93 -1.96
CA PHE A 31 20.43 4.54 -3.17
C PHE A 31 20.22 5.56 -4.30
N TRP A 32 18.97 5.89 -4.63
CA TRP A 32 18.66 6.86 -5.68
C TRP A 32 19.13 8.26 -5.34
N TYR A 33 19.04 8.66 -4.07
CA TYR A 33 19.52 9.96 -3.62
C TYR A 33 21.03 10.12 -3.81
N ARG A 34 21.81 9.07 -3.58
CA ARG A 34 23.27 9.07 -3.80
C ARG A 34 23.66 9.14 -5.27
N LEU A 35 22.85 8.55 -6.16
CA LEU A 35 23.09 8.58 -7.61
C LEU A 35 22.56 9.85 -8.28
N ALA A 36 21.57 10.51 -7.69
CA ALA A 36 20.98 11.71 -8.25
C ALA A 36 21.95 12.89 -8.29
N SER A 37 21.86 13.71 -9.33
CA SER A 37 22.48 15.03 -9.36
C SER A 37 21.83 15.98 -8.36
N ASP A 38 22.54 17.03 -7.94
CA ASP A 38 22.06 17.93 -6.88
C ASP A 38 20.71 18.60 -7.22
N ASN A 39 20.48 18.92 -8.50
CA ASN A 39 19.21 19.49 -8.97
C ASN A 39 18.04 18.48 -9.01
N VAL A 40 18.31 17.18 -8.87
CA VAL A 40 17.29 16.11 -8.83
C VAL A 40 17.03 15.65 -7.39
N LYS A 41 18.03 15.69 -6.50
CA LYS A 41 17.90 15.33 -5.08
C LYS A 41 16.72 16.03 -4.40
N GLN A 42 16.55 17.33 -4.64
CA GLN A 42 15.45 18.13 -4.09
C GLN A 42 14.06 17.70 -4.62
N ARG A 43 13.99 16.97 -5.74
CA ARG A 43 12.74 16.50 -6.34
C ARG A 43 12.40 15.05 -5.99
N LEU A 44 13.38 14.30 -5.45
CA LEU A 44 13.18 12.95 -4.93
C LEU A 44 12.39 12.98 -3.62
N LEU A 45 12.68 13.95 -2.77
CA LEU A 45 11.95 14.19 -1.53
C LEU A 45 10.82 15.18 -1.85
N ARG A 46 9.59 14.68 -1.98
CA ARG A 46 8.42 15.52 -2.20
C ARG A 46 7.88 16.04 -0.88
N ASP A 47 7.31 17.24 -0.91
CA ASP A 47 6.57 17.80 0.23
C ASP A 47 5.27 17.03 0.50
N ALA A 48 4.70 16.40 -0.53
CA ALA A 48 3.52 15.55 -0.44
C ALA A 48 3.88 14.06 -0.45
N VAL A 49 3.34 13.30 0.52
CA VAL A 49 3.45 11.85 0.58
C VAL A 49 2.59 11.22 -0.51
N ILE A 50 3.17 10.31 -1.31
CA ILE A 50 2.41 9.42 -2.19
C ILE A 50 1.96 8.21 -1.36
N PRO A 51 0.67 8.07 -1.02
CA PRO A 51 0.22 6.96 -0.20
C PRO A 51 0.32 5.62 -0.95
N ILE A 52 0.63 4.58 -0.18
CA ILE A 52 0.64 3.19 -0.64
C ILE A 52 -0.52 2.46 0.02
N TRP A 53 -1.46 2.00 -0.80
CA TRP A 53 -2.66 1.29 -0.36
C TRP A 53 -2.53 -0.21 -0.56
N GLU A 54 -3.09 -0.98 0.39
CA GLU A 54 -3.21 -2.44 0.25
C GLU A 54 -4.45 -2.80 -0.57
N GLY A 55 -4.40 -3.94 -1.23
CA GLY A 55 -5.54 -4.52 -1.93
C GLY A 55 -6.38 -5.43 -1.04
N TYR A 56 -7.55 -5.76 -1.54
CA TYR A 56 -8.62 -6.41 -0.79
C TYR A 56 -8.70 -7.91 -1.04
N ASN A 57 -7.61 -8.52 -1.53
CA ASN A 57 -7.44 -9.98 -1.54
C ASN A 57 -6.98 -10.45 -0.16
N ALA A 58 -7.90 -10.44 0.80
CA ALA A 58 -7.65 -10.78 2.19
C ALA A 58 -7.74 -12.32 2.43
N PRO A 59 -7.36 -12.83 3.62
CA PRO A 59 -7.62 -14.21 3.97
C PRO A 59 -9.12 -14.55 3.86
N GLY A 60 -9.49 -15.37 2.88
CA GLY A 60 -10.89 -15.62 2.51
C GLY A 60 -11.26 -15.14 1.10
N GLY A 61 -10.33 -14.48 0.40
CA GLY A 61 -10.48 -14.03 -0.98
C GLY A 61 -10.79 -12.55 -1.12
N TRP A 62 -11.26 -12.16 -2.31
CA TRP A 62 -11.59 -10.78 -2.61
C TRP A 62 -12.83 -10.31 -1.84
N VAL A 63 -12.70 -9.19 -1.14
CA VAL A 63 -13.75 -8.61 -0.31
C VAL A 63 -14.61 -7.61 -1.12
N GLU A 64 -15.91 -7.57 -0.87
CA GLU A 64 -16.76 -6.53 -1.47
C GLU A 64 -16.57 -5.16 -0.79
N LYS A 65 -17.09 -4.08 -1.41
CA LYS A 65 -16.81 -2.69 -1.05
C LYS A 65 -17.14 -2.27 0.39
N TYR A 66 -18.06 -2.94 1.05
CA TYR A 66 -18.44 -2.68 2.45
C TYR A 66 -17.71 -3.59 3.45
N GLY A 67 -16.68 -4.30 2.99
CA GLY A 67 -15.85 -5.14 3.85
C GLY A 67 -16.49 -6.46 4.21
N ARG A 68 -17.49 -6.96 3.47
CA ARG A 68 -18.09 -8.28 3.71
C ARG A 68 -17.55 -9.32 2.75
N TYR A 69 -17.57 -10.57 3.19
CA TYR A 69 -17.43 -11.71 2.29
C TYR A 69 -18.82 -12.17 1.83
N ASN A 70 -18.91 -13.17 0.95
CA ASN A 70 -20.16 -13.87 0.63
C ASN A 70 -20.66 -14.77 1.80
N THR A 71 -20.36 -14.37 3.03
CA THR A 71 -20.64 -15.05 4.31
C THR A 71 -20.85 -13.99 5.40
N ASP A 72 -21.19 -14.38 6.62
CA ASP A 72 -21.30 -13.44 7.76
C ASP A 72 -19.96 -12.87 8.24
N LYS A 73 -18.85 -13.28 7.64
CA LYS A 73 -17.52 -12.75 7.94
C LYS A 73 -17.32 -11.37 7.31
N VAL A 74 -16.47 -10.59 7.95
CA VAL A 74 -16.10 -9.23 7.54
C VAL A 74 -14.59 -9.09 7.53
N TYR A 75 -14.09 -8.30 6.60
CA TYR A 75 -12.73 -7.80 6.58
C TYR A 75 -12.70 -6.42 7.23
N THR A 76 -12.28 -6.39 8.49
CA THR A 76 -12.35 -5.20 9.36
C THR A 76 -11.67 -3.96 8.75
N PRO A 77 -10.46 -4.07 8.15
CA PRO A 77 -9.77 -2.90 7.61
C PRO A 77 -10.54 -2.19 6.49
N LEU A 78 -11.21 -2.95 5.61
CA LEU A 78 -12.02 -2.35 4.55
C LEU A 78 -13.32 -1.77 5.12
N ARG A 79 -13.96 -2.46 6.05
CA ARG A 79 -15.21 -1.98 6.68
C ARG A 79 -15.01 -0.67 7.46
N GLU A 80 -13.92 -0.57 8.20
CA GLU A 80 -13.74 0.49 9.21
C GLU A 80 -12.79 1.61 8.80
N PHE A 81 -11.90 1.38 7.82
CA PHE A 81 -10.90 2.36 7.42
C PHE A 81 -10.92 2.66 5.92
N PHE A 82 -10.62 1.69 5.05
CA PHE A 82 -10.48 1.97 3.62
C PHE A 82 -11.81 2.33 2.94
N GLY A 83 -12.91 1.66 3.31
CA GLY A 83 -14.24 1.89 2.76
C GLY A 83 -14.77 3.28 3.11
N PRO A 84 -14.79 3.69 4.39
CA PRO A 84 -15.19 5.05 4.79
C PRO A 84 -14.37 6.17 4.15
N MET A 85 -13.13 5.90 3.74
CA MET A 85 -12.25 6.85 3.05
C MET A 85 -12.38 6.81 1.51
N ASP A 86 -13.36 6.07 0.98
CA ASP A 86 -13.57 5.87 -0.46
C ASP A 86 -12.30 5.34 -1.17
N LYS A 87 -11.58 4.45 -0.50
CA LYS A 87 -10.37 3.80 -1.04
C LYS A 87 -10.65 2.40 -1.59
N TYR A 88 -11.90 1.99 -1.71
CA TYR A 88 -12.22 0.75 -2.40
C TYR A 88 -11.90 0.82 -3.90
N TYR A 89 -11.38 -0.28 -4.44
CA TYR A 89 -11.15 -0.47 -5.86
C TYR A 89 -11.35 -1.94 -6.19
N ASN A 90 -11.78 -2.24 -7.42
CA ASN A 90 -11.97 -3.62 -7.88
C ASN A 90 -10.65 -4.30 -8.22
N TYR A 91 -10.67 -5.64 -8.25
CA TYR A 91 -9.59 -6.40 -8.85
C TYR A 91 -9.52 -6.08 -10.34
N ASN A 92 -8.35 -5.64 -10.80
CA ASN A 92 -8.11 -5.20 -12.17
C ASN A 92 -7.19 -6.17 -12.95
N GLY A 93 -6.93 -7.36 -12.41
CA GLY A 93 -6.01 -8.33 -13.02
C GLY A 93 -4.52 -8.08 -12.74
N THR A 94 -4.15 -6.99 -12.06
CA THR A 94 -2.74 -6.65 -11.82
C THR A 94 -2.25 -6.98 -10.42
N GLY A 95 -0.93 -7.10 -10.26
CA GLY A 95 -0.28 -7.29 -8.97
C GLY A 95 -0.32 -6.01 -8.12
N ALA A 96 0.08 -4.90 -8.73
CA ALA A 96 0.03 -3.55 -8.20
C ALA A 96 -0.11 -2.56 -9.37
N TYR A 97 -0.46 -1.31 -9.10
CA TYR A 97 -0.41 -0.22 -10.08
C TYR A 97 -0.20 1.13 -9.39
N ALA A 98 0.33 2.10 -10.15
CA ALA A 98 0.44 3.49 -9.72
C ALA A 98 -0.52 4.36 -10.53
N ALA A 99 -1.22 5.26 -9.86
CA ALA A 99 -1.96 6.34 -10.48
C ALA A 99 -1.15 7.63 -10.33
N ILE A 100 -0.77 8.26 -11.45
CA ILE A 100 0.03 9.49 -11.46
C ILE A 100 -0.72 10.53 -12.28
N TYR A 101 -0.84 11.74 -11.74
CA TYR A 101 -1.53 12.85 -12.40
C TYR A 101 -0.52 13.93 -12.84
N PRO A 102 -0.87 14.78 -13.84
CA PRO A 102 0.05 15.80 -14.35
C PRO A 102 0.52 16.80 -13.29
N ASN A 103 -0.34 17.12 -12.33
CA ASN A 103 0.04 17.91 -11.17
C ASN A 103 0.76 17.01 -10.16
N SER A 104 2.01 17.35 -9.81
CA SER A 104 2.82 16.57 -8.87
C SER A 104 2.25 16.51 -7.46
N ASP A 105 1.39 17.46 -7.10
CA ASP A 105 0.76 17.59 -5.77
C ASP A 105 -0.69 17.10 -5.77
N ASP A 106 -1.14 16.45 -6.85
CA ASP A 106 -2.48 15.88 -6.90
C ASP A 106 -2.61 14.73 -5.89
N ILE A 107 -3.48 14.94 -4.90
CA ILE A 107 -3.74 13.98 -3.81
C ILE A 107 -4.31 12.63 -4.27
N ARG A 108 -4.72 12.52 -5.53
CA ARG A 108 -5.14 11.25 -6.13
C ARG A 108 -3.96 10.40 -6.59
N THR A 109 -2.76 10.97 -6.64
CA THR A 109 -1.53 10.23 -6.95
C THR A 109 -1.28 9.22 -5.85
N ASP A 110 -1.28 7.93 -6.19
CA ASP A 110 -1.13 6.84 -5.23
C ASP A 110 -0.54 5.59 -5.87
N VAL A 111 -0.08 4.66 -5.03
CA VAL A 111 0.30 3.30 -5.41
C VAL A 111 -0.64 2.32 -4.72
N LYS A 112 -1.16 1.34 -5.46
CA LYS A 112 -2.13 0.36 -4.98
C LYS A 112 -1.59 -1.05 -5.22
N TYR A 113 -1.39 -1.80 -4.14
CA TYR A 113 -0.98 -3.20 -4.19
C TYR A 113 -2.21 -4.11 -4.25
N VAL A 114 -2.71 -4.40 -5.43
CA VAL A 114 -4.00 -5.08 -5.63
C VAL A 114 -3.96 -6.54 -5.18
N HIS A 115 -3.01 -7.31 -5.73
CA HIS A 115 -2.82 -8.73 -5.40
C HIS A 115 -1.54 -8.96 -4.59
N LEU A 116 -0.49 -8.19 -4.88
CA LEU A 116 0.78 -8.25 -4.16
C LEU A 116 0.65 -7.65 -2.75
N GLU A 117 1.65 -7.92 -1.92
CA GLU A 117 1.73 -7.40 -0.56
C GLU A 117 2.85 -6.36 -0.48
N MET A 118 2.52 -5.13 -0.05
CA MET A 118 3.49 -4.02 0.04
C MET A 118 4.66 -4.29 0.99
N VAL A 119 4.46 -5.19 1.97
CA VAL A 119 5.45 -5.62 2.96
C VAL A 119 5.93 -7.06 2.74
N GLY A 120 5.46 -7.71 1.67
CA GLY A 120 5.90 -9.04 1.28
C GLY A 120 7.25 -9.00 0.56
N GLU A 121 7.76 -10.17 0.19
CA GLU A 121 9.07 -10.34 -0.48
C GLU A 121 9.22 -9.47 -1.74
N TYR A 122 8.15 -9.35 -2.53
CA TYR A 122 8.11 -8.57 -3.78
C TYR A 122 7.59 -7.15 -3.60
N GLY A 123 7.32 -6.72 -2.36
CA GLY A 123 6.72 -5.41 -2.10
C GLY A 123 7.59 -4.24 -2.52
N ILE A 124 8.91 -4.38 -2.42
CA ILE A 124 9.91 -3.31 -2.65
C ILE A 124 10.56 -3.45 -4.05
N SER A 125 10.26 -4.54 -4.76
CA SER A 125 10.82 -4.87 -6.07
C SER A 125 10.33 -3.96 -7.18
#